data_AF-A0A1G9PYY8-F1
#
_entry.id   AF-A0A1G9PYY8-F1
#
_cell.length_a   1.000
_cell.length_b   1.000
_cell.length_c   1.000
_cell.angle_alpha   90.00
_cell.angle_beta   90.00
_cell.angle_gamma   90.00
#
_symmetry.space_group_name_H-M   'P 1'
#
loop_
_entity.id
_entity.type
_entity.pdbx_description
1 polymer ?
#
loop_
_entity_poly.entity_id
_entity_poly.type
_entity_poly.pdbx_seq_one_letter_code
_entity_poly.pdbx_strand_id
1 'polypeptide(L)'
;MLNSWVGELDHATGEAIGLARALDVDPGLLLDAVSGGPLDNGYLRAKSAAILDGDFTPSFTVANALEDARLIVEAAGRAGLRLDLAEAGAARLERAERGGRGEDDMAASYFASFEGGEEGAGAAAGGAEGRRGEAGALAGGRSVRARGQPGHGGAGSRAVILRRTRRSW
;
A
#
# COMPACT_ATOMS: atom_id res chain seq x y z
N MET A 1 22.53 -5.57 3.04
CA MET A 1 22.38 -4.37 2.15
C MET A 1 21.10 -4.49 1.34
N LEU A 2 21.03 -5.29 0.26
CA LEU A 2 19.80 -5.40 -0.56
C LEU A 2 18.55 -5.75 0.28
N ASN A 3 18.64 -6.75 1.16
CA ASN A 3 17.50 -7.17 1.99
C ASN A 3 17.05 -6.08 3.00
N SER A 4 17.91 -5.11 3.33
CA SER A 4 17.54 -3.91 4.11
C SER A 4 16.58 -3.05 3.30
N TRP A 5 17.00 -2.66 2.09
CA TRP A 5 16.20 -1.85 1.17
C TRP A 5 14.89 -2.52 0.76
N VAL A 6 14.90 -3.85 0.62
CA VAL A 6 13.69 -4.66 0.38
C VAL A 6 12.72 -4.59 1.58
N GLY A 7 13.22 -4.71 2.82
CA GLY A 7 12.43 -4.51 4.03
C GLY A 7 11.92 -3.07 4.19
N GLU A 8 12.76 -2.07 3.91
CA GLU A 8 12.41 -0.65 3.93
C GLU A 8 11.23 -0.35 2.97
N LEU A 9 11.22 -0.94 1.77
CA LEU A 9 10.11 -0.81 0.82
C LEU A 9 8.84 -1.53 1.26
N ASP A 10 8.96 -2.73 1.85
CA ASP A 10 7.83 -3.47 2.43
C ASP A 10 7.15 -2.67 3.54
N HIS A 11 7.95 -2.21 4.51
CA HIS A 11 7.45 -1.52 5.70
C HIS A 11 6.83 -0.17 5.33
N ALA A 12 7.45 0.59 4.42
CA ALA A 12 6.87 1.83 3.89
C ALA A 12 5.54 1.59 3.16
N THR A 13 5.42 0.48 2.41
CA THR A 13 4.16 0.09 1.76
C THR A 13 3.07 -0.24 2.78
N GLY A 14 3.41 -1.07 3.78
CA GLY A 14 2.51 -1.47 4.85
C GLY A 14 2.04 -0.31 5.72
N GLU A 15 2.92 0.65 6.04
CA GLU A 15 2.59 1.82 6.84
C GLU A 15 1.78 2.86 6.05
N ALA A 16 2.07 3.06 4.76
CA ALA A 16 1.26 3.93 3.91
C ALA A 16 -0.19 3.43 3.76
N ILE A 17 -0.39 2.12 3.54
CA ILE A 17 -1.73 1.51 3.45
C ILE A 17 -2.42 1.49 4.82
N GLY A 18 -1.68 1.19 5.89
CA GLY A 18 -2.20 1.23 7.26
C GLY A 18 -2.69 2.62 7.67
N LEU A 19 -1.89 3.66 7.38
CA LEU A 19 -2.25 5.06 7.61
C LEU A 19 -3.44 5.49 6.76
N ALA A 20 -3.51 5.09 5.48
CA ALA A 20 -4.67 5.38 4.64
C ALA A 20 -5.98 4.81 5.23
N ARG A 21 -5.98 3.53 5.62
CA ARG A 21 -7.13 2.88 6.29
C ARG A 21 -7.49 3.58 7.61
N ALA A 22 -6.52 3.92 8.45
CA ALA A 22 -6.75 4.64 9.71
C ALA A 22 -7.32 6.06 9.51
N LEU A 23 -6.98 6.74 8.40
CA LEU A 23 -7.46 8.08 8.05
C LEU A 23 -8.74 8.11 7.21
N ASP A 24 -9.36 6.95 6.89
CA ASP A 24 -10.51 6.85 5.97
C ASP A 24 -10.22 7.36 4.54
N VAL A 25 -8.97 7.20 4.12
CA VAL A 25 -8.51 7.45 2.76
C VAL A 25 -8.49 6.12 2.01
N ASP A 26 -8.88 6.14 0.74
CA ASP A 26 -8.79 4.95 -0.10
C ASP A 26 -7.32 4.51 -0.29
N PRO A 27 -6.94 3.29 0.11
CA PRO A 27 -5.58 2.82 -0.09
C PRO A 27 -5.17 2.71 -1.57
N GLY A 28 -6.12 2.54 -2.50
CA GLY A 28 -5.86 2.54 -3.93
C GLY A 28 -5.27 3.87 -4.43
N LEU A 29 -5.61 4.99 -3.78
CA LEU A 29 -5.10 6.32 -4.13
C LEU A 29 -3.58 6.44 -3.93
N LEU A 30 -2.95 5.59 -3.11
CA LEU A 30 -1.48 5.50 -3.03
C LEU A 30 -0.89 5.09 -4.39
N LEU A 31 -1.47 4.07 -5.02
CA LEU A 31 -1.02 3.53 -6.30
C LEU A 31 -1.37 4.44 -7.49
N ASP A 32 -2.49 5.17 -7.40
CA ASP A 32 -2.86 6.19 -8.39
C ASP A 32 -1.95 7.42 -8.30
N ALA A 33 -1.66 7.91 -7.09
CA ALA A 33 -0.86 9.12 -6.87
C ALA A 33 0.61 8.99 -7.31
N VAL A 34 1.19 7.78 -7.24
CA VAL A 34 2.56 7.53 -7.75
C VAL A 34 2.60 7.13 -9.23
N SER A 35 1.45 6.79 -9.83
CA SER A 35 1.35 6.01 -11.08
C SER A 35 2.14 6.60 -12.25
N GLY A 36 3.08 5.82 -12.81
CA GLY A 36 3.98 6.25 -13.88
C GLY A 36 5.06 7.28 -13.48
N GLY A 37 5.12 7.67 -12.20
CA GLY A 37 6.15 8.54 -11.63
C GLY A 37 7.36 7.77 -11.08
N PRO A 38 8.37 8.48 -10.53
CA PRO A 38 9.63 7.88 -10.07
C PRO A 38 9.51 6.99 -8.82
N LEU A 39 8.35 6.98 -8.15
CA LEU A 39 8.06 6.12 -7.01
C LEU A 39 7.29 4.84 -7.41
N ASP A 40 6.73 4.80 -8.62
CA ASP A 40 6.02 3.63 -9.15
C ASP A 40 7.01 2.51 -9.47
N ASN A 41 7.02 1.48 -8.61
CA ASN A 41 7.93 0.36 -8.72
C ASN A 41 7.19 -0.97 -8.47
N GLY A 42 7.69 -2.04 -9.09
CA GLY A 42 7.03 -3.35 -9.05
C GLY A 42 6.91 -3.94 -7.63
N TYR A 43 7.82 -3.61 -6.72
CA TYR A 43 7.79 -4.13 -5.35
C TYR A 43 6.69 -3.47 -4.52
N LEU A 44 6.57 -2.14 -4.58
CA LEU A 44 5.43 -1.38 -4.03
C LEU A 44 4.10 -1.95 -4.54
N ARG A 45 3.96 -2.16 -5.86
CA ARG A 45 2.71 -2.70 -6.42
C ARG A 45 2.43 -4.14 -5.96
N ALA A 46 3.42 -5.01 -5.89
CA ALA A 46 3.26 -6.39 -5.41
C ALA A 46 2.86 -6.46 -3.93
N LYS A 47 3.56 -5.73 -3.06
CA LYS A 47 3.24 -5.69 -1.62
C LYS A 47 1.92 -4.96 -1.34
N SER A 48 1.56 -3.97 -2.15
CA SER A 48 0.24 -3.35 -2.08
C SER A 48 -0.86 -4.35 -2.43
N ALA A 49 -0.73 -5.11 -3.52
CA ALA A 49 -1.72 -6.11 -3.92
C ALA A 49 -1.99 -7.12 -2.79
N ALA A 50 -0.93 -7.72 -2.21
CA ALA A 50 -1.05 -8.62 -1.05
C ALA A 50 -1.89 -8.04 0.11
N ILE A 51 -1.65 -6.77 0.48
CA ILE A 51 -2.32 -6.10 1.61
C ILE A 51 -3.77 -5.66 1.27
N LEU A 52 -4.08 -5.44 0.00
CA LEU A 52 -5.39 -5.01 -0.47
C LEU A 52 -6.31 -6.19 -0.78
N ASP A 53 -5.80 -7.22 -1.45
CA ASP A 53 -6.51 -8.45 -1.79
C ASP A 53 -6.60 -9.43 -0.60
N GLY A 54 -5.71 -9.27 0.40
CA GLY A 54 -5.66 -10.11 1.59
C GLY A 54 -4.88 -11.42 1.40
N ASP A 55 -4.19 -11.59 0.27
CA ASP A 55 -3.34 -12.75 -0.01
C ASP A 55 -1.92 -12.52 0.54
N PHE A 56 -1.59 -13.22 1.62
CA PHE A 56 -0.27 -13.21 2.24
C PHE A 56 0.50 -14.53 1.99
N THR A 57 0.18 -15.25 0.91
CA THR A 57 0.93 -16.45 0.48
C THR A 57 2.43 -16.12 0.35
N PRO A 58 3.33 -16.79 1.10
CA PRO A 58 4.71 -16.33 1.26
C PRO A 58 5.52 -16.37 -0.02
N SER A 59 5.93 -15.19 -0.51
CA SER A 59 7.09 -15.06 -1.40
C SER A 59 8.39 -14.96 -0.59
N PHE A 60 8.33 -14.34 0.60
CA PHE A 60 9.38 -14.38 1.62
C PHE A 60 8.75 -14.15 2.99
N THR A 61 8.97 -15.04 3.97
CA THR A 61 8.20 -15.03 5.23
C THR A 61 8.60 -13.90 6.19
N VAL A 62 7.68 -13.50 7.09
CA VAL A 62 7.97 -12.57 8.20
C VAL A 62 9.13 -13.07 9.06
N ALA A 63 9.18 -14.36 9.42
CA ALA A 63 10.25 -14.95 10.21
C ALA A 63 11.63 -14.84 9.53
N ASN A 64 11.71 -15.14 8.23
CA ASN A 64 12.96 -14.99 7.47
C ASN A 64 13.38 -13.52 7.35
N ALA A 65 12.42 -12.61 7.12
CA ALA A 65 12.69 -11.17 7.09
C ALA A 65 13.16 -10.62 8.45
N LEU A 66 12.66 -11.15 9.57
CA LEU A 66 13.06 -10.76 10.92
C LEU A 66 14.51 -11.18 11.21
N GLU A 67 14.89 -12.39 10.84
CA GLU A 67 16.27 -12.86 10.99
C GLU A 67 17.24 -12.06 10.10
N ASP A 68 16.89 -11.82 8.84
CA ASP A 68 17.65 -10.92 7.95
C ASP A 68 17.81 -9.52 8.56
N ALA A 69 16.74 -8.93 9.12
CA ALA A 69 16.78 -7.62 9.75
C ALA A 69 17.69 -7.59 10.98
N ARG A 70 17.65 -8.62 11.83
CA ARG A 70 18.55 -8.79 12.99
C ARG A 70 20.02 -8.88 12.52
N LEU A 71 20.32 -9.69 11.52
CA LEU A 71 21.66 -9.83 10.93
C LEU A 71 22.16 -8.54 10.26
N ILE A 72 21.27 -7.75 9.64
CA ILE A 72 21.59 -6.44 9.07
C ILE A 72 21.96 -5.42 10.14
N VAL A 73 21.18 -5.32 11.22
CA VAL A 73 21.46 -4.40 12.34
C VAL A 73 22.76 -4.78 13.04
N GLU A 74 23.02 -6.07 13.28
CA GLU A 74 24.26 -6.56 13.89
C GLU A 74 25.48 -6.29 12.98
N ALA A 75 25.35 -6.49 11.66
CA ALA A 75 26.39 -6.16 10.69
C ALA A 75 26.67 -4.65 10.59
N ALA A 76 25.64 -3.80 10.69
CA ALA A 76 25.80 -2.36 10.72
C ALA A 76 26.54 -1.91 11.99
N GLY A 77 26.17 -2.44 13.16
CA GLY A 77 26.86 -2.18 14.43
C GLY A 77 28.35 -2.53 14.38
N ARG A 78 28.71 -3.70 13.82
CA ARG A 78 30.11 -4.11 13.60
C ARG A 78 30.86 -3.19 12.62
N ALA A 79 30.16 -2.50 11.72
CA ALA A 79 30.72 -1.53 10.78
C ALA A 79 30.74 -0.08 11.33
N GLY A 80 30.28 0.15 12.56
CA GLY A 80 30.15 1.50 13.13
C GLY A 80 29.00 2.33 12.52
N LEU A 81 28.03 1.68 11.88
CA LEU A 81 26.86 2.30 11.26
C LEU A 81 25.61 2.08 12.13
N ARG A 82 24.74 3.09 12.16
CA ARG A 82 23.37 2.99 12.68
C ARG A 82 22.39 2.97 11.50
N LEU A 83 21.38 2.11 11.56
CA LEU A 83 20.36 1.96 10.51
C LEU A 83 18.97 2.03 11.14
N ASP A 84 18.48 3.24 11.44
CA ASP A 84 17.23 3.46 12.16
C ASP A 84 16.02 2.75 11.53
N LEU A 85 15.96 2.67 10.19
CA LEU A 85 14.89 1.95 9.48
C LEU A 85 14.96 0.43 9.64
N ALA A 86 16.17 -0.14 9.74
CA ALA A 86 16.36 -1.58 9.95
C ALA A 86 16.07 -1.97 11.41
N GLU A 87 16.44 -1.11 12.37
CA GLU A 87 16.05 -1.26 13.78
C GLU A 87 14.52 -1.21 13.96
N ALA A 88 13.86 -0.22 13.33
CA ALA A 88 12.40 -0.11 13.34
C ALA A 88 11.72 -1.29 12.61
N GLY A 89 12.29 -1.75 11.50
CA GLY A 89 11.81 -2.90 10.72
C GLY A 89 11.88 -4.21 11.48
N ALA A 90 13.00 -4.51 12.15
CA ALA A 90 13.11 -5.66 13.04
C ALA A 90 12.03 -5.62 14.15
N ALA A 91 11.85 -4.47 14.80
CA ALA A 91 10.81 -4.30 15.83
C ALA A 91 9.36 -4.38 15.28
N ARG A 92 9.15 -4.12 13.97
CA ARG A 92 7.87 -4.28 13.26
C ARG A 92 7.60 -5.74 12.94
N LEU A 93 8.58 -6.44 12.38
CA LEU A 93 8.49 -7.86 12.05
C LEU A 93 8.33 -8.73 13.31
N GLU A 94 9.01 -8.39 14.41
CA GLU A 94 8.84 -9.08 15.71
C GLU A 94 7.44 -8.85 16.33
N ARG A 95 6.75 -7.75 16.02
CA ARG A 95 5.34 -7.58 16.38
C ARG A 95 4.43 -8.47 15.53
N ALA A 96 4.73 -8.64 14.23
CA ALA A 96 3.96 -9.49 13.33
C ALA A 96 4.13 -10.99 13.65
N GLU A 97 5.37 -11.44 13.87
CA GLU A 97 5.69 -12.82 14.29
C GLU A 97 4.97 -13.18 15.60
N ARG A 98 5.04 -12.31 16.63
CA ARG A 98 4.28 -12.50 17.88
C ARG A 98 2.77 -12.40 17.73
N GLY A 99 2.28 -11.85 16.61
CA GLY A 99 0.87 -11.87 16.20
C GLY A 99 0.46 -13.16 15.48
N GLY A 100 1.35 -14.17 15.39
CA GLY A 100 1.11 -15.43 14.68
C GLY A 100 1.41 -15.38 13.18
N ARG A 101 1.68 -14.19 12.64
CA ARG A 101 1.89 -13.92 11.21
C ARG A 101 3.30 -14.31 10.72
N GLY A 102 3.93 -15.34 11.30
CA GLY A 102 5.35 -15.66 11.10
C GLY A 102 5.69 -16.34 9.78
N GLU A 103 4.82 -17.25 9.33
CA GLU A 103 4.93 -18.00 8.06
C GLU A 103 4.28 -17.28 6.86
N ASP A 104 3.54 -16.20 7.12
CA ASP A 104 2.96 -15.34 6.08
C ASP A 104 4.05 -14.55 5.34
N ASP A 105 3.77 -14.12 4.11
CA ASP A 105 4.62 -13.18 3.37
C ASP A 105 4.93 -11.93 4.21
N MET A 106 6.14 -11.38 4.13
CA MET A 106 6.57 -10.19 4.89
C MET A 106 5.66 -8.95 4.74
N ALA A 107 4.81 -8.88 3.71
CA ALA A 107 3.71 -7.89 3.60
C ALA A 107 2.79 -7.91 4.84
N ALA A 108 2.69 -9.06 5.50
CA ALA A 108 2.03 -9.31 6.77
C ALA A 108 2.58 -8.42 7.92
N SER A 109 3.76 -7.81 7.76
CA SER A 109 4.23 -6.72 8.63
C SER A 109 3.18 -5.60 8.76
N TYR A 110 2.29 -5.43 7.77
CA TYR A 110 1.06 -4.63 7.83
C TYR A 110 0.24 -4.84 9.11
N PHE A 111 0.02 -6.09 9.58
CA PHE A 111 -0.77 -6.38 10.79
C PHE A 111 -0.16 -5.67 12.02
N ALA A 112 1.15 -5.50 12.08
CA ALA A 112 1.87 -4.84 13.18
C ALA A 112 1.77 -3.30 13.23
N SER A 113 0.91 -2.71 12.38
CA SER A 113 0.59 -1.27 12.39
C SER A 113 -0.58 -0.91 13.31
N PHE A 114 -1.33 -1.91 13.78
CA PHE A 114 -2.58 -1.72 14.54
C PHE A 114 -2.48 -2.35 15.93
N GLU A 115 -3.07 -1.68 16.94
CA GLU A 115 -3.32 -2.31 18.23
C GLU A 115 -4.33 -3.47 18.05
N GLY A 116 -4.04 -4.65 18.62
CA GLY A 116 -4.84 -5.86 18.38
C GLY A 116 -4.59 -6.56 17.03
N GLY A 117 -3.66 -6.07 16.19
CA GLY A 117 -3.27 -6.75 14.95
C GLY A 117 -4.40 -6.83 13.93
N GLU A 118 -4.91 -8.04 13.66
CA GLU A 118 -5.95 -8.28 12.65
C GLU A 118 -7.29 -7.64 13.04
N GLU A 119 -7.65 -7.72 14.31
CA GLU A 119 -8.89 -7.14 14.84
C GLU A 119 -8.87 -5.61 14.71
N GLY A 120 -7.72 -4.98 14.99
CA GLY A 120 -7.50 -3.55 14.80
C GLY A 120 -7.50 -3.12 13.33
N ALA A 121 -6.88 -3.93 12.45
CA ALA A 121 -6.89 -3.69 11.01
C ALA A 121 -8.32 -3.81 10.41
N GLY A 122 -9.11 -4.79 10.88
CA GLY A 122 -10.50 -4.96 10.50
C GLY A 122 -11.41 -3.84 11.02
N ALA A 123 -11.21 -3.40 12.27
CA ALA A 123 -11.91 -2.26 12.84
C ALA A 123 -11.66 -0.96 12.07
N ALA A 124 -10.40 -0.71 11.67
CA ALA A 124 -10.05 0.43 10.82
C ALA A 124 -10.73 0.37 9.44
N ALA A 125 -10.78 -0.81 8.81
CA ALA A 125 -11.43 -1.00 7.51
C ALA A 125 -12.96 -0.80 7.58
N GLY A 126 -13.64 -1.45 8.53
CA GLY A 126 -15.10 -1.30 8.69
C GLY A 126 -15.51 0.13 9.08
N GLY A 127 -14.67 0.82 9.85
CA GLY A 127 -14.84 2.23 10.19
C GLY A 127 -14.70 3.18 8.99
N ALA A 128 -14.11 2.76 7.87
CA ALA A 128 -14.04 3.54 6.62
C ALA A 128 -15.26 3.26 5.72
N GLU A 129 -15.63 1.99 5.55
CA GLU A 129 -16.77 1.59 4.71
C GLU A 129 -18.10 2.21 5.20
N GLY A 130 -18.33 2.24 6.52
CA GLY A 130 -19.52 2.87 7.10
C GLY A 130 -19.65 4.37 6.75
N ARG A 131 -18.56 5.14 6.85
CA ARG A 131 -18.55 6.58 6.54
C ARG A 131 -18.76 6.87 5.06
N ARG A 132 -18.29 6.00 4.15
CA ARG A 132 -18.63 6.08 2.72
C ARG A 132 -20.11 5.82 2.47
N GLY A 133 -20.72 4.89 3.22
CA GLY A 133 -22.17 4.65 3.20
C GLY A 133 -22.97 5.90 3.59
N GLU A 134 -22.59 6.56 4.69
CA GLU A 134 -23.22 7.81 5.16
C GLU A 134 -23.04 8.95 4.15
N ALA A 135 -21.83 9.16 3.64
CA ALA A 135 -21.55 10.20 2.63
C ALA A 135 -22.35 9.97 1.32
N GLY A 136 -22.47 8.70 0.88
CA GLY A 136 -23.29 8.32 -0.27
C GLY A 136 -24.78 8.58 -0.04
N ALA A 137 -25.30 8.25 1.15
CA ALA A 137 -26.69 8.53 1.52
C ALA A 137 -27.00 10.04 1.53
N LEU A 138 -26.09 10.86 2.07
CA LEU A 138 -26.21 12.32 2.07
C LEU A 138 -26.16 12.92 0.65
N ALA A 139 -25.33 12.37 -0.24
CA ALA A 139 -25.25 12.79 -1.64
C ALA A 139 -26.51 12.44 -2.45
N GLY A 140 -27.14 11.29 -2.17
CA GLY A 140 -28.33 10.81 -2.89
C GLY A 140 -29.57 11.70 -2.75
N GLY A 141 -29.63 12.57 -1.74
CA GLY A 141 -30.81 13.40 -1.43
C GLY A 141 -31.12 14.58 -2.37
N ARG A 142 -30.29 14.86 -3.39
CA ARG A 142 -30.39 16.09 -4.21
C ARG A 142 -30.60 15.88 -5.72
N SER A 143 -31.58 15.04 -6.08
CA SER A 143 -32.09 14.97 -7.46
C SER A 143 -32.96 16.19 -7.83
N VAL A 144 -32.31 17.31 -8.17
CA VAL A 144 -33.00 18.47 -8.76
C VAL A 144 -33.24 18.20 -10.25
N ARG A 145 -34.50 17.98 -10.64
CA ARG A 145 -34.88 17.81 -12.06
C ARG A 145 -34.61 19.10 -12.85
N ALA A 146 -33.49 19.14 -13.57
CA ALA A 146 -33.26 20.13 -14.62
C ALA A 146 -34.33 19.96 -15.72
N ARG A 147 -35.06 21.05 -16.02
CA ARG A 147 -35.96 21.10 -17.19
C ARG A 147 -35.10 21.39 -18.43
N GLY A 148 -35.18 20.54 -19.44
CA GLY A 148 -34.31 20.66 -20.62
C GLY A 148 -34.71 21.76 -21.61
N GLN A 149 -33.77 22.12 -22.48
CA GLN A 149 -34.00 22.77 -23.77
C GLN A 149 -33.15 22.08 -24.86
N PRO A 150 -33.62 21.99 -26.11
CA PRO A 150 -32.87 21.41 -27.23
C PRO A 150 -32.20 22.48 -28.12
N GLY A 151 -31.13 22.13 -28.83
CA GLY A 151 -30.66 22.95 -29.97
C GLY A 151 -29.22 22.74 -30.43
N HIS A 152 -29.04 21.97 -31.51
CA HIS A 152 -27.85 21.94 -32.41
C HIS A 152 -26.49 21.50 -31.79
N GLY A 153 -25.53 20.97 -32.54
CA GLY A 153 -25.56 20.54 -33.94
C GLY A 153 -24.23 20.80 -34.67
N GLY A 154 -23.36 19.79 -34.80
CA GLY A 154 -22.10 19.88 -35.54
C GLY A 154 -21.25 18.62 -35.42
N ALA A 155 -20.63 18.18 -36.53
CA ALA A 155 -19.76 17.00 -36.59
C ALA A 155 -18.29 17.41 -36.80
N GLY A 156 -17.33 16.60 -36.32
CA GLY A 156 -15.91 16.97 -36.41
C GLY A 156 -14.90 15.96 -35.86
N SER A 157 -14.93 14.71 -36.31
CA SER A 157 -13.95 13.70 -35.87
C SER A 157 -12.58 13.90 -36.53
N ARG A 158 -11.50 13.91 -35.73
CA ARG A 158 -10.28 13.12 -36.01
C ARG A 158 -9.29 13.07 -34.84
N ALA A 159 -8.70 11.90 -34.62
CA ALA A 159 -7.64 11.67 -33.64
C ALA A 159 -6.25 11.98 -34.25
N VAL A 160 -5.29 12.34 -33.39
CA VAL A 160 -3.86 12.45 -33.74
C VAL A 160 -3.12 11.29 -33.08
N ILE A 161 -2.50 10.43 -33.88
CA ILE A 161 -1.71 9.28 -33.41
C ILE A 161 -0.23 9.69 -33.36
N LEU A 162 0.34 9.78 -32.16
CA LEU A 162 1.79 9.95 -31.98
C LEU A 162 2.49 8.58 -32.04
N ARG A 163 3.56 8.50 -32.82
CA ARG A 163 4.28 7.23 -33.09
C ARG A 163 5.29 6.92 -31.98
N ARG A 164 5.21 5.70 -31.45
CA ARG A 164 6.17 5.12 -30.50
C ARG A 164 7.50 4.80 -31.20
N THR A 165 8.57 5.53 -30.88
CA THR A 165 9.93 5.19 -31.34
C THR A 165 10.46 3.98 -30.56
N ARG A 166 10.84 2.91 -31.27
CA ARG A 166 11.71 1.88 -30.70
C ARG A 166 13.16 2.36 -30.77
N ARG A 167 13.92 2.15 -29.71
CA ARG A 167 15.38 2.00 -29.78
C ARG A 167 15.72 0.61 -29.27
N SER A 168 16.55 -0.09 -30.02
CA SER A 168 17.24 -1.30 -29.60
C SER A 168 18.64 -0.93 -29.15
N TRP A 169 19.03 -1.37 -27.96
CA TRP A 169 20.35 -1.88 -27.59
C TRP A 169 20.14 -2.83 -26.41
#